data_AF-A0A935IFE7-F1
#
_entry.id   AF-A0A935IFE7-F1
#
_cell.length_a   1.000
_cell.length_b   1.000
_cell.length_c   1.000
_cell.angle_alpha   90.00
_cell.angle_beta   90.00
_cell.angle_gamma   90.00
#
_symmetry.space_group_name_H-M   'P 1'
#
loop_
_entity.id
_entity.type
_entity.pdbx_description
1 polymer ?
#
loop_
_entity_poly.entity_id
_entity_poly.type
_entity_poly.pdbx_seq_one_letter_code
_entity_poly.pdbx_strand_id
1 'polypeptide(L)'
;MKKYKLIIKTLSPTLIGSGFGSTLIDTDTEFHSSGFPIIRARTIKGLLRESAMEINEIIETEQSINDIFGEGNRDYTEHKLRIGNAYIQGWDGIKDVIHKLNRESEKIKEFYSQVIQQTSIDEKSEIAKDSSLRSYRLLKPDLIFESTIEVEDTFKPFLDNACLNLRYAGTRRNRGWGKISVSIKEITKEIESTILKPIIDINEIEDLNIISVKVTTVDPVVLGTQIGDQNTVNSQVDISGNHVRGIIIQEYLKNGGNSDNKDFFDIFFPEMFVLEI
;
A
#
# COMPACT_ATOMS: atom_id res chain seq x y z
N MET A 1 18.30 6.42 12.47
CA MET A 1 17.49 6.69 11.26
C MET A 1 16.85 8.07 11.39
N LYS A 2 16.84 8.85 10.32
CA LYS A 2 16.21 10.18 10.28
C LYS A 2 14.84 10.08 9.62
N LYS A 3 13.89 10.89 10.09
CA LYS A 3 12.54 11.00 9.53
C LYS A 3 12.51 11.95 8.35
N TYR A 4 11.84 11.54 7.28
CA TYR A 4 11.59 12.33 6.09
C TYR A 4 10.13 12.20 5.65
N LYS A 5 9.73 13.10 4.74
CA LYS A 5 8.42 13.08 4.11
C LYS A 5 8.54 12.59 2.67
N LEU A 6 7.91 11.45 2.38
CA LEU A 6 7.72 10.97 1.02
C LEU A 6 6.46 11.60 0.43
N ILE A 7 6.59 12.19 -0.75
CA ILE A 7 5.50 12.83 -1.48
C ILE A 7 5.32 12.10 -2.80
N ILE A 8 4.10 11.60 -3.04
CA ILE A 8 3.69 10.94 -4.27
C ILE A 8 2.59 11.78 -4.91
N LYS A 9 2.79 12.26 -6.13
CA LYS A 9 1.77 12.99 -6.89
C LYS A 9 1.28 12.14 -8.07
N THR A 10 -0.03 11.97 -8.22
CA THR A 10 -0.62 11.39 -9.43
C THR A 10 -0.56 12.40 -10.58
N LEU A 11 -0.05 11.98 -11.73
CA LEU A 11 0.08 12.82 -12.93
C LEU A 11 -0.84 12.33 -14.07
N SER A 12 -1.33 11.11 -13.97
CA SER A 12 -2.37 10.56 -14.85
C SER A 12 -3.38 9.75 -14.03
N PRO A 13 -4.50 9.32 -14.62
CA PRO A 13 -5.44 8.42 -13.95
C PRO A 13 -4.71 7.20 -13.40
N THR A 14 -4.80 6.96 -12.10
CA THR A 14 -3.91 6.02 -11.41
C THR A 14 -4.70 4.92 -10.71
N LEU A 15 -4.41 3.66 -11.04
CA LEU A 15 -5.06 2.49 -10.44
C LEU A 15 -4.09 1.78 -9.50
N ILE A 16 -4.05 2.24 -8.25
CA ILE A 16 -3.31 1.57 -7.17
C ILE A 16 -4.30 0.67 -6.43
N GLY A 17 -4.53 -0.51 -7.02
CA GLY A 17 -5.55 -1.43 -6.56
C GLY A 17 -5.06 -2.46 -5.55
N SER A 18 -5.99 -2.95 -4.74
CA SER A 18 -5.82 -4.02 -3.75
C SER A 18 -5.84 -5.44 -4.37
N GLY A 19 -6.13 -5.55 -5.66
CA GLY A 19 -6.39 -6.82 -6.34
C GLY A 19 -7.85 -7.29 -6.25
N PHE A 20 -8.73 -6.56 -5.56
CA PHE A 20 -10.14 -6.89 -5.37
C PHE A 20 -11.06 -5.81 -5.99
N GLY A 21 -12.20 -6.24 -6.52
CA GLY A 21 -13.25 -5.38 -7.08
C GLY A 21 -14.53 -5.40 -6.22
N SER A 22 -15.45 -4.46 -6.48
CA SER A 22 -16.82 -4.46 -5.92
C SER A 22 -17.84 -4.96 -6.95
N THR A 23 -19.10 -5.15 -6.56
CA THR A 23 -20.17 -5.72 -7.42
C THR A 23 -20.36 -5.04 -8.78
N LEU A 24 -19.99 -3.76 -8.91
CA LEU A 24 -20.09 -2.99 -10.16
C LEU A 24 -18.73 -2.59 -10.77
N ILE A 25 -17.63 -2.84 -10.04
CA ILE A 25 -16.28 -2.41 -10.42
C ILE A 25 -15.34 -3.60 -10.34
N ASP A 26 -14.88 -4.08 -11.49
CA ASP A 26 -13.99 -5.23 -11.58
C ASP A 26 -12.63 -5.00 -10.90
N THR A 27 -12.13 -3.76 -10.88
CA THR A 27 -10.89 -3.43 -10.17
C THR A 27 -10.96 -2.04 -9.55
N ASP A 28 -10.80 -2.01 -8.24
CA ASP A 28 -10.89 -0.79 -7.44
C ASP A 28 -9.53 -0.31 -6.95
N THR A 29 -9.41 1.00 -6.73
CA THR A 29 -8.33 1.60 -5.97
C THR A 29 -8.56 1.38 -4.48
N GLU A 30 -7.49 1.31 -3.68
CA GLU A 30 -7.62 1.17 -2.23
C GLU A 30 -8.04 2.50 -1.54
N PHE A 31 -9.03 2.40 -0.65
CA PHE A 31 -9.55 3.51 0.15
C PHE A 31 -9.52 3.16 1.63
N HIS A 32 -9.30 4.18 2.46
CA HIS A 32 -9.55 4.14 3.89
C HIS A 32 -11.06 3.98 4.17
N SER A 33 -11.42 3.54 5.38
CA SER A 33 -12.81 3.32 5.82
C SER A 33 -13.69 4.59 5.74
N SER A 34 -13.08 5.77 5.80
CA SER A 34 -13.71 7.07 5.59
C SER A 34 -13.94 7.46 4.13
N GLY A 35 -13.53 6.62 3.17
CA GLY A 35 -13.66 6.87 1.73
C GLY A 35 -12.52 7.65 1.09
N PHE A 36 -11.49 8.04 1.86
CA PHE A 36 -10.32 8.72 1.30
C PHE A 36 -9.34 7.73 0.67
N PRO A 37 -8.71 8.09 -0.47
CA PRO A 37 -7.65 7.28 -1.06
C PRO A 37 -6.49 7.03 -0.09
N ILE A 38 -5.91 5.83 -0.14
CA ILE A 38 -4.72 5.45 0.61
C ILE A 38 -3.76 4.65 -0.28
N ILE A 39 -2.45 4.89 -0.13
CA ILE A 39 -1.42 4.02 -0.71
C ILE A 39 -0.72 3.30 0.43
N ARG A 40 -0.84 1.97 0.47
CA ARG A 40 -0.24 1.17 1.55
C ARG A 40 1.28 1.24 1.54
N ALA A 41 1.86 1.25 2.74
CA ALA A 41 3.31 1.17 2.97
C ALA A 41 3.97 0.05 2.14
N ARG A 42 3.37 -1.14 2.13
CA ARG A 42 3.86 -2.30 1.35
C ARG A 42 3.96 -2.01 -0.15
N THR A 43 2.99 -1.27 -0.70
CA THR A 43 2.92 -0.94 -2.12
C THR A 43 4.02 0.05 -2.46
N ILE A 44 4.19 1.07 -1.63
CA ILE A 44 5.27 2.06 -1.76
C ILE A 44 6.63 1.38 -1.68
N LYS A 45 6.81 0.50 -0.68
CA LYS A 45 8.05 -0.26 -0.48
C LYS A 45 8.37 -1.13 -1.69
N GLY A 46 7.38 -1.83 -2.26
CA GLY A 46 7.55 -2.63 -3.47
C GLY A 46 7.98 -1.79 -4.68
N LEU A 47 7.28 -0.68 -4.94
CA LEU A 47 7.60 0.24 -6.03
C LEU A 47 9.02 0.84 -5.90
N LEU A 48 9.39 1.27 -4.70
CA LEU A 48 10.73 1.80 -4.44
C LEU A 48 11.80 0.71 -4.53
N ARG A 49 11.52 -0.52 -4.11
CA ARG A 49 12.45 -1.65 -4.23
C ARG A 49 12.72 -2.00 -5.68
N GLU A 50 11.67 -2.12 -6.51
CA GLU A 50 11.78 -2.34 -7.96
C GLU A 50 12.65 -1.23 -8.59
N SER A 51 12.31 0.03 -8.33
CA SER A 51 13.05 1.15 -8.88
C SER A 51 14.49 1.25 -8.36
N ALA A 52 14.75 0.83 -7.12
CA ALA A 52 16.09 0.81 -6.56
C ALA A 52 16.95 -0.29 -7.19
N MET A 53 16.37 -1.45 -7.51
CA MET A 53 17.06 -2.51 -8.27
C MET A 53 17.47 -2.02 -9.65
N GLU A 54 16.55 -1.37 -10.39
CA GLU A 54 16.85 -0.77 -11.69
C GLU A 54 17.99 0.25 -11.61
N ILE A 55 17.95 1.15 -10.61
CA ILE A 55 19.05 2.10 -10.38
C ILE A 55 20.35 1.34 -10.10
N ASN A 56 20.35 0.39 -9.17
CA ASN A 56 21.55 -0.36 -8.81
C ASN A 56 22.22 -1.06 -10.01
N GLU A 57 21.41 -1.57 -10.96
CA GLU A 57 21.88 -2.11 -12.23
C GLU A 57 22.48 -1.03 -13.15
N ILE A 58 21.87 0.15 -13.23
CA ILE A 58 22.33 1.26 -14.09
C ILE A 58 23.64 1.89 -13.59
N ILE A 59 23.76 2.10 -12.28
CA ILE A 59 24.92 2.77 -11.68
C ILE A 59 26.00 1.81 -11.20
N GLU A 60 25.82 0.50 -11.44
CA GLU A 60 26.73 -0.59 -11.05
C GLU A 60 27.18 -0.52 -9.58
N THR A 61 26.27 -0.13 -8.67
CA THR A 61 26.62 -0.03 -7.25
C THR A 61 26.54 -1.37 -6.53
N GLU A 62 27.41 -1.58 -5.55
CA GLU A 62 27.36 -2.75 -4.65
C GLU A 62 26.38 -2.54 -3.48
N GLN A 63 25.41 -1.62 -3.59
CA GLN A 63 24.44 -1.43 -2.52
C GLN A 63 23.56 -2.68 -2.38
N SER A 64 23.56 -3.26 -1.19
CA SER A 64 22.65 -4.36 -0.87
C SER A 64 21.21 -3.83 -0.80
N ILE A 65 20.43 -4.07 -1.87
CA ILE A 65 18.99 -3.78 -1.90
C ILE A 65 18.27 -4.45 -0.72
N ASN A 66 18.72 -5.65 -0.37
CA ASN A 66 18.18 -6.42 0.74
C ASN A 66 18.48 -5.79 2.10
N ASP A 67 19.60 -5.09 2.25
CA ASP A 67 19.89 -4.35 3.49
C ASP A 67 18.90 -3.19 3.68
N ILE A 68 18.58 -2.48 2.60
CA ILE A 68 17.70 -1.30 2.66
C ILE A 68 16.24 -1.74 2.81
N PHE A 69 15.79 -2.67 1.96
CA PHE A 69 14.38 -3.04 1.87
C PHE A 69 14.03 -4.33 2.64
N GLY A 70 15.00 -5.03 3.20
CA GLY A 70 14.84 -6.35 3.85
C GLY A 70 14.87 -7.52 2.85
N GLU A 71 15.23 -8.70 3.34
CA GLU A 71 15.04 -9.97 2.62
C GLU A 71 13.62 -10.50 2.85
N GLY A 72 12.98 -11.02 1.80
CA GLY A 72 11.62 -11.55 1.90
C GLY A 72 11.47 -12.81 2.74
N ASN A 73 12.57 -13.42 3.21
CA ASN A 73 12.61 -14.79 3.76
C ASN A 73 13.55 -14.98 4.97
N ARG A 74 14.01 -13.93 5.67
CA ARG A 74 14.87 -14.11 6.86
C ARG A 74 14.51 -13.18 8.01
N ASP A 75 14.39 -13.80 9.18
CA ASP A 75 14.25 -13.15 10.48
C ASP A 75 15.49 -12.28 10.80
N TYR A 76 15.27 -11.19 11.55
CA TYR A 76 16.29 -10.39 12.23
C TYR A 76 17.30 -9.61 11.37
N THR A 77 16.85 -8.85 10.38
CA THR A 77 17.67 -7.74 9.84
C THR A 77 17.20 -6.40 10.39
N GLU A 78 18.13 -5.60 10.93
CA GLU A 78 17.89 -4.22 11.33
C GLU A 78 17.22 -3.46 10.18
N HIS A 79 16.05 -2.86 10.44
CA HIS A 79 15.28 -2.18 9.42
C HIS A 79 15.92 -0.85 9.04
N LYS A 80 16.75 -0.81 8.00
CA LYS A 80 17.40 0.42 7.51
C LYS A 80 16.46 1.38 6.77
N LEU A 81 15.24 0.93 6.44
CA LEU A 81 14.15 1.72 5.86
C LEU A 81 12.80 1.31 6.46
N ARG A 82 12.05 2.29 6.99
CA ARG A 82 10.65 2.16 7.41
C ARG A 82 9.80 3.13 6.60
N ILE A 83 8.62 2.68 6.18
CA ILE A 83 7.69 3.44 5.34
C ILE A 83 6.30 3.32 5.93
N GLY A 84 5.63 4.45 6.18
CA GLY A 84 4.23 4.51 6.57
C GLY A 84 3.27 4.48 5.38
N ASN A 85 1.97 4.30 5.63
CA ASN A 85 0.98 4.50 4.59
C ASN A 85 1.02 5.96 4.08
N ALA A 86 0.71 6.15 2.80
CA ALA A 86 0.55 7.48 2.25
C ALA A 86 -0.92 7.87 2.19
N TYR A 87 -1.22 9.03 2.78
CA TYR A 87 -2.56 9.62 2.84
C TYR A 87 -2.63 10.86 1.97
N ILE A 88 -3.83 11.22 1.52
CA ILE A 88 -4.05 12.49 0.81
C ILE A 88 -3.55 13.67 1.66
N GLN A 89 -2.88 14.62 1.01
CA GLN A 89 -2.42 15.84 1.64
C GLN A 89 -3.55 16.54 2.41
N GLY A 90 -3.29 16.90 3.67
CA GLY A 90 -4.29 17.51 4.55
C GLY A 90 -5.24 16.53 5.24
N TRP A 91 -5.02 15.22 5.08
CA TRP A 91 -5.78 14.15 5.73
C TRP A 91 -6.02 14.39 7.22
N ASP A 92 -4.98 14.67 8.00
CA ASP A 92 -5.09 14.86 9.45
C ASP A 92 -6.02 16.00 9.86
N GLY A 93 -6.08 17.07 9.05
CA GLY A 93 -6.96 18.21 9.31
C GLY A 93 -8.42 17.96 8.93
N ILE A 94 -8.67 17.03 8.00
CA ILE A 94 -10.00 16.83 7.39
C ILE A 94 -10.70 15.59 7.96
N LYS A 95 -9.95 14.57 8.42
CA LYS A 95 -10.51 13.29 8.87
C LYS A 95 -11.53 13.46 10.00
N ASP A 96 -11.24 14.30 10.99
CA ASP A 96 -12.11 14.54 12.14
C ASP A 96 -13.38 15.30 11.75
N VAL A 97 -13.27 16.24 10.81
CA VAL A 97 -14.41 17.03 10.31
C VAL A 97 -15.36 16.13 9.54
N ILE A 98 -14.84 15.29 8.65
CA ILE A 98 -15.65 14.33 7.89
C ILE A 98 -16.31 13.31 8.82
N HIS A 99 -15.59 12.83 9.83
CA HIS A 99 -16.14 11.94 10.84
C HIS A 99 -17.33 12.59 11.57
N LYS A 100 -17.20 13.85 11.99
CA LYS A 100 -18.27 14.61 12.65
C LYS A 100 -19.46 14.90 11.74
N LEU A 101 -19.22 15.14 10.45
CA LEU A 101 -20.25 15.44 9.47
C LEU A 101 -20.99 14.18 8.96
N ASN A 102 -20.59 12.99 9.40
CA ASN A 102 -21.13 11.69 8.98
C ASN A 102 -21.33 11.60 7.45
N ARG A 103 -20.35 12.10 6.69
CA ARG A 103 -20.45 12.08 5.22
C ARG A 103 -20.32 10.65 4.72
N GLU A 104 -21.16 10.30 3.77
CA GLU A 104 -21.11 9.01 3.09
C GLU A 104 -19.74 8.82 2.42
N SER A 105 -19.04 7.75 2.80
CA SER A 105 -17.73 7.38 2.27
C SER A 105 -17.72 7.33 0.74
N GLU A 106 -18.83 6.94 0.11
CA GLU A 106 -18.91 6.78 -1.34
C GLU A 106 -18.79 8.11 -2.11
N LYS A 107 -19.40 9.19 -1.60
CA LYS A 107 -19.25 10.54 -2.19
C LYS A 107 -17.81 11.03 -2.15
N ILE A 108 -17.07 10.64 -1.11
CA ILE A 108 -15.65 10.98 -0.96
C ILE A 108 -14.82 10.18 -1.98
N LYS A 109 -15.11 8.90 -2.15
CA LYS A 109 -14.47 8.09 -3.20
C LYS A 109 -14.72 8.68 -4.59
N GLU A 110 -15.95 9.05 -4.92
CA GLU A 110 -16.32 9.69 -6.19
C GLU A 110 -15.63 11.04 -6.41
N PHE A 111 -15.40 11.80 -5.34
CA PHE A 111 -14.68 13.06 -5.41
C PHE A 111 -13.23 12.83 -5.87
N TYR A 112 -12.53 11.85 -5.30
CA TYR A 112 -11.12 11.57 -5.61
C TYR A 112 -10.89 10.63 -6.79
N SER A 113 -11.93 9.93 -7.26
CA SER A 113 -11.78 8.90 -8.29
C SER A 113 -12.73 9.10 -9.47
N GLN A 114 -12.50 8.33 -10.52
CA GLN A 114 -13.34 8.24 -11.70
C GLN A 114 -13.46 6.77 -12.12
N VAL A 115 -14.60 6.41 -12.68
CA VAL A 115 -14.82 5.06 -13.22
C VAL A 115 -14.64 5.09 -14.73
N ILE A 116 -13.77 4.21 -15.24
CA ILE A 116 -13.54 4.02 -16.67
C ILE A 116 -13.98 2.61 -17.04
N GLN A 117 -14.77 2.48 -18.10
CA GLN A 117 -15.19 1.20 -18.65
C GLN A 117 -14.40 0.90 -19.93
N GLN A 118 -13.93 -0.33 -20.08
CA GLN A 118 -13.24 -0.82 -21.28
C GLN A 118 -13.89 -2.12 -21.75
N THR A 119 -14.07 -2.26 -23.06
CA THR A 119 -14.52 -3.51 -23.69
C THR A 119 -13.45 -3.98 -24.68
N SER A 120 -13.35 -5.28 -24.90
CA SER A 120 -12.50 -5.80 -25.98
C SER A 120 -13.33 -5.91 -27.25
N ILE A 121 -12.80 -5.43 -28.37
CA ILE A 121 -13.43 -5.57 -29.68
C ILE A 121 -12.80 -6.79 -30.36
N ASP A 122 -13.62 -7.60 -31.02
CA ASP A 122 -13.16 -8.68 -31.88
C ASP A 122 -12.72 -8.10 -33.23
N GLU A 123 -11.45 -8.30 -33.59
CA GLU A 123 -10.85 -7.70 -34.78
C GLU A 123 -11.46 -8.19 -36.11
N LYS A 124 -12.12 -9.35 -36.11
CA LYS A 124 -12.71 -9.93 -37.33
C LYS A 124 -14.16 -9.52 -37.53
N SER A 125 -14.91 -9.43 -36.44
CA SER A 125 -16.34 -9.10 -36.48
C SER A 125 -16.65 -7.63 -36.18
N GLU A 126 -15.66 -6.86 -35.71
CA GLU A 126 -15.80 -5.47 -35.22
C GLU A 126 -16.83 -5.31 -34.08
N ILE A 127 -17.31 -6.42 -33.52
CA ILE A 127 -18.27 -6.46 -32.42
C ILE A 127 -17.52 -6.63 -31.10
N ALA A 128 -18.09 -6.11 -30.00
CA ALA A 128 -17.55 -6.36 -28.67
C ALA A 128 -17.53 -7.86 -28.36
N LYS A 129 -16.39 -8.37 -27.86
CA LYS A 129 -16.32 -9.74 -27.36
C LYS A 129 -17.25 -9.90 -26.18
N ASP A 130 -18.03 -10.98 -26.17
CA ASP A 130 -18.94 -11.30 -25.07
C ASP A 130 -18.23 -11.29 -23.72
N SER A 131 -18.88 -10.71 -22.72
CA SER A 131 -18.39 -10.61 -21.32
C SER A 131 -17.03 -9.91 -21.14
N SER A 132 -16.58 -9.11 -22.11
CA SER A 132 -15.28 -8.42 -22.05
C SER A 132 -15.32 -7.01 -21.45
N LEU A 133 -16.51 -6.49 -21.14
CA LEU A 133 -16.65 -5.21 -20.44
C LEU A 133 -16.02 -5.31 -19.05
N ARG A 134 -15.16 -4.37 -18.71
CA ARG A 134 -14.51 -4.23 -17.42
C ARG A 134 -14.57 -2.79 -16.95
N SER A 135 -14.96 -2.58 -15.70
CA SER A 135 -15.02 -1.30 -15.02
C SER A 135 -13.85 -1.14 -14.06
N TYR A 136 -13.16 -0.01 -14.14
CA TYR A 136 -12.00 0.33 -13.33
C TYR A 136 -12.27 1.61 -12.56
N ARG A 137 -12.02 1.65 -11.25
CA ARG A 137 -12.03 2.90 -10.48
C ARG A 137 -10.60 3.40 -10.28
N LEU A 138 -10.30 4.54 -10.91
CA LEU A 138 -8.98 5.16 -10.88
C LEU A 138 -9.00 6.44 -10.09
N LEU A 139 -7.90 6.71 -9.39
CA LEU A 139 -7.62 8.03 -8.85
C LEU A 139 -7.52 9.05 -9.97
N LYS A 140 -8.08 10.23 -9.73
CA LYS A 140 -7.88 11.39 -10.60
C LYS A 140 -6.40 11.82 -10.58
N PRO A 141 -5.93 12.49 -11.65
CA PRO A 141 -4.64 13.19 -11.62
C PRO A 141 -4.61 14.29 -10.55
N ASP A 142 -3.41 14.80 -10.28
CA ASP A 142 -3.13 15.92 -9.39
C ASP A 142 -3.46 15.70 -7.91
N LEU A 143 -3.57 14.43 -7.50
CA LEU A 143 -3.67 14.07 -6.08
C LEU A 143 -2.27 13.95 -5.48
N ILE A 144 -2.09 14.54 -4.31
CA ILE A 144 -0.84 14.52 -3.56
C ILE A 144 -1.05 13.61 -2.35
N PHE A 145 -0.18 12.63 -2.22
CA PHE A 145 -0.10 11.70 -1.10
C PHE A 145 1.18 11.94 -0.31
N GLU A 146 1.07 11.80 0.99
CA GLU A 146 2.14 12.06 1.95
C GLU A 146 2.32 10.85 2.86
N SER A 147 3.55 10.35 2.97
CA SER A 147 3.94 9.27 3.87
C SER A 147 5.17 9.67 4.67
N THR A 148 5.26 9.19 5.91
CA THR A 148 6.48 9.28 6.71
C THR A 148 7.40 8.13 6.37
N ILE A 149 8.67 8.43 6.12
CA ILE A 149 9.72 7.42 5.98
C ILE A 149 10.84 7.67 6.98
N GLU A 150 11.42 6.59 7.48
CA GLU A 150 12.63 6.62 8.30
C GLU A 150 13.70 5.87 7.56
N VAL A 151 14.85 6.50 7.35
CA VAL A 151 15.99 5.89 6.66
C VAL A 151 17.29 6.38 7.29
N GLU A 152 18.36 5.61 7.19
CA GLU A 152 19.69 6.13 7.53
C GLU A 152 20.15 7.13 6.46
N ASP A 153 20.78 8.23 6.91
CA ASP A 153 21.22 9.33 6.03
C ASP A 153 22.17 8.85 4.92
N THR A 154 22.91 7.75 5.16
CA THR A 154 23.79 7.09 4.19
C THR A 154 23.05 6.54 2.96
N PHE A 155 21.81 6.07 3.11
CA PHE A 155 21.00 5.53 2.01
C PHE A 155 20.09 6.57 1.36
N LYS A 156 19.96 7.76 1.95
CA LYS A 156 19.07 8.81 1.43
C LYS A 156 19.38 9.22 -0.02
N PRO A 157 20.64 9.47 -0.45
CA PRO A 157 20.93 9.81 -1.84
C PRO A 157 20.56 8.70 -2.83
N PHE A 158 20.77 7.45 -2.45
CA PHE A 158 20.38 6.30 -3.26
C PHE A 158 18.85 6.20 -3.39
N LEU A 159 18.14 6.42 -2.29
CA LEU A 159 16.68 6.42 -2.27
C LEU A 159 16.08 7.60 -3.06
N ASP A 160 16.76 8.75 -3.12
CA ASP A 160 16.39 9.87 -3.99
C ASP A 160 16.48 9.48 -5.47
N ASN A 161 17.55 8.78 -5.87
CA ASN A 161 17.67 8.27 -7.24
C ASN A 161 16.57 7.26 -7.57
N ALA A 162 16.24 6.36 -6.63
CA ALA A 162 15.11 5.45 -6.80
C ALA A 162 13.78 6.22 -6.92
N CYS A 163 13.55 7.26 -6.12
CA CYS A 163 12.34 8.10 -6.25
C CYS A 163 12.29 8.82 -7.60
N LEU A 164 13.43 9.29 -8.10
CA LEU A 164 13.52 9.89 -9.43
C LEU A 164 13.21 8.85 -10.51
N ASN A 165 13.75 7.64 -10.44
CA ASN A 165 13.48 6.61 -11.45
C ASN A 165 12.02 6.09 -11.41
N LEU A 166 11.37 6.12 -10.24
CA LEU A 166 9.98 5.71 -10.07
C LEU A 166 8.99 6.69 -10.74
N ARG A 167 8.65 6.42 -12.01
CA ARG A 167 7.71 7.24 -12.81
C ARG A 167 6.29 6.70 -12.89
N TYR A 168 6.07 5.43 -12.55
CA TYR A 168 4.79 4.77 -12.71
C TYR A 168 4.44 3.89 -11.51
N ALA A 169 3.16 3.89 -11.12
CA ALA A 169 2.61 3.05 -10.07
C ALA A 169 1.30 2.41 -10.49
N GLY A 170 0.92 1.33 -9.80
CA GLY A 170 -0.33 0.64 -10.06
C GLY A 170 -0.27 -0.30 -11.27
N THR A 171 -1.44 -0.68 -11.78
CA THR A 171 -1.59 -1.63 -12.89
C THR A 171 -1.90 -0.91 -14.22
N ARG A 172 -1.72 -1.63 -15.34
CA ARG A 172 -2.01 -1.14 -16.70
C ARG A 172 -1.25 0.14 -17.12
N ARG A 173 0.00 0.23 -16.66
CA ARG A 173 0.95 1.33 -16.97
C ARG A 173 1.11 1.59 -18.48
N ASN A 174 1.02 0.55 -19.30
CA ASN A 174 1.14 0.62 -20.77
C ASN A 174 -0.07 1.24 -21.49
N ARG A 175 -1.13 1.65 -20.77
CA ARG A 175 -2.35 2.26 -21.33
C ARG A 175 -2.54 3.72 -20.92
N GLY A 176 -1.46 4.40 -20.53
CA GLY A 176 -1.47 5.80 -20.11
C GLY A 176 -1.90 6.03 -18.65
N TRP A 177 -2.09 4.97 -17.87
CA TRP A 177 -2.45 5.04 -16.46
C TRP A 177 -1.22 5.01 -15.56
N GLY A 178 -1.37 5.54 -14.36
CA GLY A 178 -0.42 5.34 -13.27
C GLY A 178 0.84 6.19 -13.33
N LYS A 179 0.90 7.24 -14.16
CA LYS A 179 2.05 8.15 -14.17
C LYS A 179 2.07 8.93 -12.85
N ILE A 180 3.20 8.93 -12.16
CA ILE A 180 3.38 9.59 -10.87
C ILE A 180 4.70 10.37 -10.82
N SER A 181 4.83 11.26 -9.84
CA SER A 181 6.14 11.76 -9.40
C SER A 181 6.34 11.48 -7.92
N VAL A 182 7.54 11.06 -7.55
CA VAL A 182 7.90 10.73 -6.18
C VAL A 182 9.09 11.58 -5.74
N SER A 183 9.07 12.06 -4.50
CA SER A 183 10.18 12.81 -3.93
C SER A 183 10.24 12.63 -2.42
N ILE A 184 11.44 12.74 -1.85
CA ILE A 184 11.65 12.74 -0.40
C ILE A 184 12.10 14.13 0.02
N LYS A 185 11.41 14.73 0.99
CA LYS A 185 11.74 16.03 1.55
C LYS A 185 12.12 15.89 3.02
N GLU A 186 13.02 16.77 3.47
CA GLU A 186 13.27 16.93 4.90
C GLU A 186 12.03 17.50 5.59
N ILE A 187 11.79 17.08 6.83
CA ILE A 187 10.75 17.66 7.67
C ILE A 187 11.33 18.96 8.24
N THR A 188 10.94 20.10 7.67
CA THR A 188 11.30 21.44 8.20
C THR A 188 10.16 22.01 9.05
N LYS A 189 10.48 22.92 9.98
CA LYS A 189 9.50 23.60 10.85
C LYS A 189 8.36 24.33 10.09
N GLU A 190 8.57 24.73 8.84
CA GLU A 190 7.51 25.29 8.00
C GLU A 190 6.49 24.23 7.56
N ILE A 191 6.93 23.01 7.26
CA ILE A 191 6.06 21.87 6.95
C ILE A 191 5.33 21.41 8.21
N GLU A 192 5.95 21.50 9.39
CA GLU A 192 5.29 21.29 10.70
C GLU A 192 4.12 22.26 10.95
N SER A 193 4.12 23.47 10.36
CA SER A 193 3.03 24.45 10.54
C SER A 193 1.80 24.21 9.64
N THR A 194 1.97 23.47 8.53
CA THR A 194 0.86 23.02 7.67
C THR A 194 0.27 21.71 8.18
N ILE A 195 1.03 20.99 9.01
CA ILE A 195 0.53 19.92 9.85
C ILE A 195 -0.19 20.63 11.01
N LEU A 196 -1.53 20.69 10.94
CA LEU A 196 -2.30 20.81 12.18
C LEU A 196 -1.74 19.75 13.12
N LYS A 197 -1.12 20.20 14.21
CA LYS A 197 -0.49 19.34 15.21
C LYS A 197 -1.40 18.13 15.45
N PRO A 198 -0.90 16.88 15.37
CA PRO A 198 -1.63 15.80 16.01
C PRO A 198 -1.83 16.25 17.46
N ILE A 199 -3.07 16.19 17.94
CA ILE A 199 -3.39 16.48 19.35
C ILE A 199 -2.71 15.46 20.30
N ILE A 200 -2.02 14.47 19.75
CA ILE A 200 -1.34 13.42 20.50
C ILE A 200 0.17 13.61 20.35
N ASP A 201 0.79 13.98 21.47
CA ASP A 201 2.23 13.94 21.68
C ASP A 201 2.68 12.48 21.54
N ILE A 202 3.55 12.19 20.57
CA ILE A 202 4.01 10.83 20.23
C ILE A 202 4.81 10.22 21.40
N ASN A 203 5.19 11.04 22.40
CA ASN A 203 5.81 10.60 23.63
C ASN A 203 4.83 9.95 24.63
N GLU A 204 3.52 9.87 24.32
CA GLU A 204 2.52 9.16 25.13
C GLU A 204 2.08 7.80 24.54
N ILE A 205 2.74 7.27 23.50
CA ILE A 205 2.50 5.88 23.05
C ILE A 205 3.35 4.92 23.91
N GLU A 206 3.13 4.96 25.22
CA GLU A 206 3.43 3.84 26.11
C GLU A 206 2.24 2.88 26.02
N ASP A 207 2.42 1.89 25.13
CA ASP A 207 1.77 0.57 25.07
C ASP A 207 1.55 0.20 23.60
N LEU A 208 2.63 -0.27 22.97
CA LEU A 208 2.48 -1.10 21.77
C LEU A 208 1.66 -2.31 22.19
N ASN A 209 0.42 -2.41 21.72
CA ASN A 209 -0.44 -3.58 21.87
C ASN A 209 0.13 -4.74 21.02
N ILE A 210 1.27 -5.30 21.45
CA ILE A 210 1.92 -6.44 20.83
C ILE A 210 1.19 -7.69 21.28
N ILE A 211 0.58 -8.40 20.33
CA ILE A 211 0.01 -9.73 20.57
C ILE A 211 1.06 -10.76 20.14
N SER A 212 1.72 -11.40 21.10
CA SER A 212 2.61 -12.52 20.82
C SER A 212 1.79 -13.76 20.48
N VAL A 213 1.98 -14.31 19.27
CA VAL A 213 1.27 -15.52 18.81
C VAL A 213 2.26 -16.67 18.69
N LYS A 214 1.98 -17.79 19.35
CA LYS A 214 2.73 -19.04 19.18
C LYS A 214 1.93 -20.00 18.30
N VAL A 215 2.45 -20.30 17.12
CA VAL A 215 1.88 -21.33 16.22
C VAL A 215 2.61 -22.64 16.47
N THR A 216 1.86 -23.73 16.65
CA THR A 216 2.42 -25.08 16.80
C THR A 216 1.72 -26.01 15.82
N THR A 217 2.50 -26.68 14.98
CA THR A 217 1.99 -27.67 14.04
C THR A 217 1.70 -28.97 14.78
N VAL A 218 0.47 -29.46 14.70
CA VAL A 218 0.06 -30.73 15.33
C VAL A 218 0.50 -31.95 14.49
N ASP A 219 0.66 -31.74 13.19
CA ASP A 219 1.12 -32.69 12.18
C ASP A 219 2.00 -31.96 11.15
N PRO A 220 2.77 -32.65 10.29
CA PRO A 220 3.51 -32.02 9.21
C PRO A 220 2.59 -31.16 8.31
N VAL A 221 2.86 -29.86 8.22
CA VAL A 221 2.07 -28.90 7.43
C VAL A 221 2.83 -28.53 6.16
N VAL A 222 2.14 -28.56 5.01
CA VAL A 222 2.63 -28.03 3.74
C VAL A 222 2.10 -26.62 3.57
N LEU A 223 2.99 -25.63 3.48
CA LEU A 223 2.64 -24.23 3.24
C LEU A 223 2.67 -23.94 1.73
N GLY A 224 1.67 -24.44 1.01
CA GLY A 224 1.67 -24.43 -0.45
C GLY A 224 1.65 -23.02 -1.06
N THR A 225 2.57 -22.75 -1.98
CA THR A 225 2.56 -21.57 -2.86
C THR A 225 2.60 -21.97 -4.32
N GLN A 226 1.79 -21.30 -5.13
CA GLN A 226 1.87 -21.40 -6.58
C GLN A 226 2.99 -20.47 -7.06
N ILE A 227 4.14 -21.05 -7.39
CA ILE A 227 5.22 -20.37 -8.07
C ILE A 227 5.37 -21.03 -9.44
N GLY A 228 5.05 -20.30 -10.51
CA GLY A 228 5.20 -20.78 -11.88
C GLY A 228 4.04 -21.67 -12.33
N ASP A 229 4.34 -22.90 -12.72
CA ASP A 229 3.40 -23.82 -13.36
C ASP A 229 2.27 -24.24 -12.40
N GLN A 230 1.03 -24.36 -12.89
CA GLN A 230 -0.18 -24.59 -12.08
C GLN A 230 -0.17 -25.94 -11.34
N ASN A 231 0.77 -26.82 -11.69
CA ASN A 231 0.91 -28.18 -11.15
C ASN A 231 2.06 -28.35 -10.15
N THR A 232 2.83 -27.29 -9.86
CA THR A 232 3.95 -27.37 -8.91
C THR A 232 3.61 -26.61 -7.63
N VAL A 233 3.46 -27.33 -6.52
CA VAL A 233 3.23 -26.76 -5.19
C VAL A 233 4.56 -26.76 -4.44
N ASN A 234 5.11 -25.57 -4.21
CA ASN A 234 6.28 -25.40 -3.34
C ASN A 234 5.83 -25.09 -1.92
N SER A 235 6.48 -25.68 -0.91
CA SER A 235 6.22 -25.33 0.49
C SER A 235 7.04 -24.09 0.86
N GLN A 236 6.38 -23.08 1.42
CA GLN A 236 7.05 -21.98 2.11
C GLN A 236 7.75 -22.49 3.37
N VAL A 237 8.77 -21.74 3.79
CA VAL A 237 9.56 -21.99 4.99
C VAL A 237 9.02 -21.22 6.21
N ASP A 238 8.14 -20.26 5.98
CA ASP A 238 7.58 -19.36 6.99
C ASP A 238 6.07 -19.13 6.79
N ILE A 239 5.38 -18.77 7.87
CA ILE A 239 3.98 -18.36 7.82
C ILE A 239 3.94 -16.84 7.79
N SER A 240 3.68 -16.26 6.61
CA SER A 240 3.61 -14.81 6.48
C SER A 240 2.59 -14.18 7.44
N GLY A 241 2.85 -12.95 7.88
CA GLY A 241 1.93 -12.20 8.72
C GLY A 241 0.53 -12.00 8.12
N ASN A 242 0.43 -11.99 6.79
CA ASN A 242 -0.85 -11.96 6.10
C ASN A 242 -1.64 -13.27 6.28
N HIS A 243 -0.98 -14.43 6.34
CA HIS A 243 -1.63 -15.71 6.62
C HIS A 243 -2.15 -15.74 8.05
N VAL A 244 -1.33 -15.34 9.02
CA VAL A 244 -1.76 -15.24 10.43
C VAL A 244 -2.95 -14.31 10.57
N ARG A 245 -2.88 -13.12 9.97
CA ARG A 245 -3.96 -12.15 9.96
C ARG A 245 -5.21 -12.68 9.27
N GLY A 246 -5.04 -13.39 8.15
CA GLY A 246 -6.13 -14.05 7.44
C GLY A 246 -6.85 -15.09 8.31
N ILE A 247 -6.10 -15.90 9.06
CA ILE A 247 -6.65 -16.88 10.01
C ILE A 247 -7.46 -16.16 11.11
N ILE A 248 -6.90 -15.11 11.71
CA ILE A 248 -7.58 -14.35 12.76
C ILE A 248 -8.86 -13.69 12.22
N ILE A 249 -8.80 -13.07 11.05
CA ILE A 249 -9.97 -12.50 10.36
C ILE A 249 -11.03 -13.58 10.12
N GLN A 250 -10.61 -14.74 9.62
CA GLN A 250 -11.53 -15.84 9.31
C GLN A 250 -12.25 -16.31 10.58
N GLU A 251 -11.53 -16.42 11.69
CA GLU A 251 -12.11 -16.81 12.97
C GLU A 251 -13.03 -15.73 13.56
N TYR A 252 -12.66 -14.46 13.42
CA TYR A 252 -13.54 -13.33 13.80
C TYR A 252 -14.87 -13.36 13.03
N LEU A 253 -14.83 -13.59 11.71
CA LEU A 253 -16.04 -13.67 10.88
C LEU A 253 -16.91 -14.89 11.23
N LYS A 254 -16.29 -16.06 11.51
CA LYS A 254 -17.02 -17.25 11.95
C LYS A 254 -17.76 -17.04 13.27
N ASN A 255 -17.20 -16.25 14.17
CA ASN A 255 -17.80 -15.94 15.48
C ASN A 255 -18.80 -14.76 15.43
N GLY A 256 -19.34 -14.44 14.24
CA GLY A 256 -20.38 -13.42 14.05
C GLY A 256 -19.86 -12.00 13.85
N GLY A 257 -18.55 -11.83 13.66
CA GLY A 257 -17.96 -10.56 13.27
C GLY A 257 -18.42 -10.11 11.88
N ASN A 258 -18.58 -8.79 11.71
CA ASN A 258 -19.01 -8.20 10.44
C ASN A 258 -17.83 -7.52 9.71
N SER A 259 -17.55 -7.92 8.47
CA SER A 259 -16.51 -7.34 7.61
C SER A 259 -16.87 -5.94 7.10
N ASP A 260 -18.15 -5.57 7.13
CA ASP A 260 -18.63 -4.27 6.67
C ASP A 260 -18.58 -3.20 7.78
N ASN A 261 -18.24 -3.61 9.01
CA ASN A 261 -18.05 -2.66 10.11
C ASN A 261 -16.73 -1.89 9.94
N LYS A 262 -16.76 -0.60 10.20
CA LYS A 262 -15.60 0.30 10.18
C LYS A 262 -14.47 -0.21 11.10
N ASP A 263 -14.85 -0.71 12.28
CA ASP A 263 -13.92 -1.25 13.28
C ASP A 263 -13.14 -2.46 12.76
N PHE A 264 -13.70 -3.23 11.83
CA PHE A 264 -13.03 -4.40 11.24
C PHE A 264 -11.75 -4.00 10.51
N PHE A 265 -11.78 -2.89 9.76
CA PHE A 265 -10.60 -2.41 9.04
C PHE A 265 -9.58 -1.75 9.96
N ASP A 266 -10.04 -1.09 11.02
CA ASP A 266 -9.16 -0.43 11.98
C ASP A 266 -8.41 -1.47 12.84
N ILE A 267 -9.06 -2.57 13.23
CA ILE A 267 -8.47 -3.71 13.96
C ILE A 267 -7.62 -4.59 13.03
N PHE A 268 -8.21 -4.97 11.91
CA PHE A 268 -7.67 -5.74 10.79
C PHE A 268 -6.43 -5.16 10.13
N PHE A 269 -6.45 -3.87 9.81
CA PHE A 269 -5.54 -3.29 8.82
C PHE A 269 -4.98 -1.93 9.28
N PRO A 270 -4.41 -1.84 10.50
CA PRO A 270 -3.98 -0.57 11.09
C PRO A 270 -2.87 0.14 10.29
N GLU A 271 -2.63 1.41 10.64
CA GLU A 271 -1.65 2.29 9.97
C GLU A 271 -0.21 1.73 9.98
N MET A 272 0.10 0.88 10.97
CA MET A 272 1.35 0.14 11.11
C MET A 272 1.03 -1.31 11.50
N PHE A 273 1.51 -2.27 10.69
CA PHE A 273 1.49 -3.68 11.05
C PHE A 273 2.93 -4.18 10.97
N VAL A 274 3.51 -4.50 12.12
CA VAL A 274 4.84 -5.09 12.25
C VAL A 274 4.61 -6.51 12.75
N LEU A 275 5.00 -7.50 11.94
CA LEU A 275 5.08 -8.87 12.42
C LEU A 275 6.54 -9.09 12.83
N GLU A 276 6.77 -9.16 14.14
CA GLU A 276 8.01 -9.70 14.70
C GLU A 276 7.78 -11.20 14.94
N ILE A 277 8.65 -12.04 14.37
CA ILE A 277 8.67 -13.49 14.59
C ILE A 277 9.78 -13.80 15.61
#